data_AF-A0A7S0U9M8-F1
#
_entry.id   AF-A0A7S0U9M8-F1
#
_cell.length_a   1.000
_cell.length_b   1.000
_cell.length_c   1.000
_cell.angle_alpha   90.00
_cell.angle_beta   90.00
_cell.angle_gamma   90.00
#
_symmetry.space_group_name_H-M   'P 1'
#
loop_
_entity.id
_entity.type
_entity.pdbx_description
1 polymer ?
#
loop_
_entity_poly.entity_id
_entity_poly.type
_entity_poly.pdbx_seq_one_letter_code
_entity_poly.pdbx_strand_id
1 'polypeptide(L)'
;SLNVVVPMMSGRGLGHTGGTLDKLESVPGFRSNLTAAEMVDALGEVGVCITGATDGVAPVDRRMYALRDVSGTTSSLPLIVSSIMSKKIAEGSAALLLDVKTGSGAFLKDLESSLELARLLVASGHAAGRRTVAVITNNDQPIGRAVGNREELIEAAEVLKGGGPSDLSELVRVQCALMLHLTDRYSSSFLKALAACDLHIENGQGMLRLERMVE
;
A
#
# COMPACT_ATOMS: atom_id res chain seq x y z
N SER A 1 -10.46 9.16 3.27
CA SER A 1 -11.47 10.08 3.82
C SER A 1 -10.95 11.50 4.06
N LEU A 2 -9.63 11.71 4.20
CA LEU A 2 -9.00 13.03 4.41
C LEU A 2 -8.71 13.83 3.11
N ASN A 3 -9.54 13.64 2.08
CA ASN A 3 -9.42 14.29 0.77
C ASN A 3 -8.08 14.05 0.03
N VAL A 4 -7.39 12.95 0.30
CA VAL A 4 -6.30 12.44 -0.55
C VAL A 4 -6.89 11.44 -1.54
N VAL A 5 -6.53 11.58 -2.81
CA VAL A 5 -6.89 10.63 -3.87
C VAL A 5 -5.88 9.49 -3.86
N VAL A 6 -6.35 8.24 -3.79
CA VAL A 6 -5.48 7.05 -3.66
C VAL A 6 -5.70 6.08 -4.83
N PRO A 7 -4.92 6.20 -5.91
CA PRO A 7 -4.93 5.26 -7.03
C PRO A 7 -4.02 4.06 -6.74
N MET A 8 -4.49 3.04 -6.02
CA MET A 8 -3.63 1.92 -5.63
C MET A 8 -3.74 0.76 -6.63
N MET A 9 -2.66 0.50 -7.38
CA MET A 9 -2.50 -0.82 -8.00
C MET A 9 -1.83 -1.76 -7.00
N SER A 10 -2.45 -2.93 -6.81
CA SER A 10 -1.98 -3.96 -5.88
C SER A 10 -1.75 -5.29 -6.59
N GLY A 11 -0.95 -6.13 -5.96
CA GLY A 11 -0.71 -7.51 -6.38
C GLY A 11 -1.56 -8.52 -5.61
N ARG A 12 -1.46 -9.77 -6.08
CA ARG A 12 -1.86 -10.97 -5.35
C ARG A 12 -0.70 -11.50 -4.51
N GLY A 13 -0.97 -12.52 -3.70
CA GLY A 13 0.03 -13.16 -2.85
C GLY A 13 1.27 -13.63 -3.61
N LEU A 14 2.42 -13.59 -2.92
CA LEU A 14 3.71 -14.07 -3.41
C LEU A 14 4.38 -14.90 -2.33
N GLY A 15 4.74 -16.15 -2.65
CA GLY A 15 5.35 -17.06 -1.69
C GLY A 15 4.44 -17.25 -0.47
N HIS A 16 4.99 -16.99 0.73
CA HIS A 16 4.25 -17.08 2.00
C HIS A 16 3.51 -15.79 2.38
N THR A 17 3.56 -14.75 1.56
CA THR A 17 2.93 -13.44 1.84
C THR A 17 1.59 -13.32 1.11
N GLY A 18 0.53 -12.94 1.84
CA GLY A 18 -0.81 -12.73 1.26
C GLY A 18 -0.90 -11.42 0.46
N GLY A 19 -1.78 -11.37 -0.54
CA GLY A 19 -2.00 -10.19 -1.39
C GLY A 19 -3.24 -9.39 -1.00
N THR A 20 -3.17 -8.05 -1.10
CA THR A 20 -4.32 -7.18 -0.80
C THR A 20 -5.53 -7.48 -1.69
N LEU A 21 -5.30 -7.85 -2.96
CA LEU A 21 -6.40 -8.21 -3.85
C LEU A 21 -7.13 -9.48 -3.39
N ASP A 22 -6.39 -10.49 -2.92
CA ASP A 22 -6.97 -11.74 -2.43
C ASP A 22 -7.80 -11.51 -1.15
N LYS A 23 -7.40 -10.52 -0.33
CA LYS A 23 -8.17 -10.06 0.85
C LYS A 23 -9.48 -9.37 0.43
N LEU A 24 -9.41 -8.44 -0.51
CA LEU A 24 -10.60 -7.69 -0.98
C LEU A 24 -11.59 -8.58 -1.74
N GLU A 25 -11.11 -9.57 -2.50
CA GLU A 25 -11.97 -10.55 -3.19
C GLU A 25 -12.70 -11.51 -2.24
N SER A 26 -12.41 -11.46 -0.93
CA SER A 26 -13.26 -12.14 0.07
C SER A 26 -14.63 -11.46 0.26
N VAL A 27 -14.79 -10.21 -0.21
CA VAL A 27 -16.08 -9.51 -0.30
C VAL A 27 -16.83 -10.00 -1.54
N PRO A 28 -18.03 -10.60 -1.37
CA PRO A 28 -18.82 -11.07 -2.50
C PRO A 28 -19.11 -9.95 -3.51
N GLY A 29 -18.76 -10.19 -4.77
CA GLY A 29 -19.00 -9.25 -5.87
C GLY A 29 -17.90 -8.20 -6.08
N PHE A 30 -16.88 -8.13 -5.22
CA PHE A 30 -15.78 -7.18 -5.40
C PHE A 30 -15.01 -7.47 -6.71
N ARG A 31 -14.82 -6.42 -7.51
CA ARG A 31 -14.15 -6.52 -8.81
C ARG A 31 -12.77 -5.88 -8.75
N SER A 32 -11.72 -6.71 -8.83
CA SER A 32 -10.33 -6.26 -8.73
C SER A 32 -9.68 -5.88 -10.06
N ASN A 33 -10.35 -6.08 -11.20
CA ASN A 33 -9.82 -5.85 -12.55
C ASN A 33 -10.51 -4.69 -13.27
N LEU A 34 -10.36 -3.48 -12.74
CA LEU A 34 -10.91 -2.27 -13.36
C LEU A 34 -10.06 -1.85 -14.56
N THR A 35 -10.72 -1.33 -15.59
CA THR A 35 -10.06 -0.62 -16.68
C THR A 35 -9.55 0.75 -16.22
N ALA A 36 -8.66 1.37 -17.00
CA ALA A 36 -8.15 2.71 -16.67
C ALA A 36 -9.27 3.76 -16.58
N ALA A 37 -10.32 3.66 -17.41
CA ALA A 37 -11.47 4.56 -17.36
C ALA A 37 -12.27 4.37 -16.07
N GLU A 38 -12.60 3.13 -15.73
CA GLU A 38 -13.32 2.81 -14.48
C GLU A 38 -12.52 3.20 -13.23
N MET A 39 -11.19 3.08 -13.28
CA MET A 39 -10.32 3.55 -12.21
C MET A 39 -10.42 5.07 -12.04
N VAL A 40 -10.43 5.85 -13.12
CA VAL A 40 -10.60 7.32 -13.07
C VAL A 40 -11.98 7.67 -12.51
N ASP A 41 -13.04 6.98 -12.93
CA ASP A 41 -14.40 7.20 -12.44
C ASP A 41 -14.50 6.91 -10.93
N ALA A 42 -14.01 5.75 -10.48
CA ALA A 42 -13.97 5.37 -9.07
C ALA A 42 -13.18 6.37 -8.21
N LEU A 43 -12.06 6.88 -8.73
CA LEU A 43 -11.28 7.91 -8.04
C LEU A 43 -12.00 9.26 -8.00
N GLY A 44 -12.75 9.63 -9.03
CA GLY A 44 -13.56 10.84 -9.05
C GLY A 44 -14.71 10.80 -8.04
N GLU A 45 -15.37 9.65 -7.92
CA GLU A 45 -16.54 9.47 -7.06
C GLU A 45 -16.18 9.17 -5.60
N VAL A 46 -15.26 8.22 -5.39
CA VAL A 46 -14.92 7.67 -4.07
C VAL A 46 -13.58 8.19 -3.58
N GLY A 47 -12.68 8.66 -4.44
CA GLY A 47 -11.35 9.17 -4.03
C GLY A 47 -10.35 8.09 -3.62
N VAL A 48 -10.71 6.82 -3.70
CA VAL A 48 -9.81 5.68 -3.49
C VAL A 48 -10.22 4.56 -4.44
N CYS A 49 -9.24 3.87 -4.99
CA CYS A 49 -9.44 2.70 -5.81
C CYS A 49 -8.30 1.72 -5.53
N ILE A 50 -8.62 0.45 -5.32
CA ILE A 50 -7.65 -0.63 -5.21
C ILE A 50 -7.95 -1.65 -6.30
N THR A 51 -7.05 -1.80 -7.27
CA THR A 51 -7.23 -2.69 -8.42
C THR A 51 -5.92 -3.40 -8.77
N GLY A 52 -5.97 -4.46 -9.58
CA GLY A 52 -4.81 -5.07 -10.17
C GLY A 52 -4.16 -4.20 -11.24
N ALA A 53 -2.92 -4.50 -11.59
CA ALA A 53 -2.28 -3.86 -12.73
C ALA A 53 -3.07 -4.17 -14.02
N THR A 54 -3.47 -3.14 -14.76
CA THR A 54 -4.09 -3.30 -16.08
C THR A 54 -3.06 -3.75 -17.11
N ASP A 55 -3.50 -4.34 -18.22
CA ASP A 55 -2.59 -4.86 -19.26
C ASP A 55 -1.68 -3.78 -19.87
N GLY A 56 -2.06 -2.50 -19.78
CA GLY A 56 -1.26 -1.37 -20.24
C GLY A 56 -0.19 -0.88 -19.24
N VAL A 57 -0.25 -1.31 -17.98
CA VAL A 57 0.66 -0.84 -16.93
C VAL A 57 1.85 -1.78 -16.80
N ALA A 58 3.05 -1.23 -16.99
CA ALA A 58 4.33 -1.92 -16.83
C ALA A 58 4.34 -3.36 -17.44
N PRO A 59 3.96 -3.53 -18.74
CA PRO A 59 3.80 -4.85 -19.35
C PRO A 59 5.10 -5.67 -19.37
N VAL A 60 6.24 -4.99 -19.42
CA VAL A 60 7.57 -5.62 -19.34
C VAL A 60 7.83 -6.15 -17.93
N ASP A 61 7.46 -5.40 -16.88
CA ASP A 61 7.60 -5.84 -15.50
C ASP A 61 6.82 -7.14 -15.26
N ARG A 62 5.59 -7.23 -15.76
CA ARG A 62 4.78 -8.45 -15.63
C ARG A 62 5.49 -9.70 -16.18
N ARG A 63 6.09 -9.59 -17.36
CA ARG A 63 6.85 -10.69 -17.98
C ARG A 63 8.14 -11.00 -17.21
N MET A 64 8.87 -9.96 -16.82
CA MET A 64 10.10 -10.09 -16.03
C MET A 64 9.83 -10.71 -14.66
N TYR A 65 8.73 -10.33 -14.02
CA TYR A 65 8.30 -10.85 -12.73
C TYR A 65 7.98 -12.34 -12.80
N ALA A 66 7.20 -12.76 -13.81
CA ALA A 66 6.90 -14.17 -14.05
C ALA A 66 8.17 -14.99 -14.30
N LEU A 67 9.14 -14.45 -15.05
CA LEU A 67 10.42 -15.11 -15.29
C LEU A 67 11.24 -15.22 -14.00
N ARG A 68 11.27 -14.17 -13.17
CA ARG A 68 12.03 -14.15 -11.91
C ARG A 68 11.56 -15.22 -10.93
N ASP A 69 10.24 -15.41 -10.86
CA ASP A 69 9.60 -16.41 -9.98
C ASP A 69 10.08 -17.83 -10.27
N VAL A 70 10.24 -18.18 -11.55
CA VAL A 70 10.66 -19.52 -11.99
C VAL A 70 12.17 -19.66 -12.24
N SER A 71 12.96 -18.60 -12.06
CA SER A 71 14.41 -18.60 -12.33
C SER A 71 15.30 -18.33 -11.11
N GLY A 72 14.70 -18.17 -9.92
CA GLY A 72 15.45 -17.90 -8.69
C GLY A 72 16.11 -16.51 -8.65
N THR A 73 15.65 -15.56 -9.46
CA THR A 73 16.19 -14.19 -9.54
C THR A 73 15.31 -13.15 -8.85
N THR A 74 14.42 -13.59 -7.95
CA THR A 74 13.52 -12.72 -7.19
C THR A 74 14.27 -11.80 -6.22
N SER A 75 15.39 -12.23 -5.64
CA SER A 75 16.19 -11.54 -4.61
C SER A 75 17.11 -10.42 -5.07
N SER A 76 17.18 -10.15 -6.37
CA SER A 76 17.98 -9.03 -6.89
C SER A 76 17.36 -7.68 -6.51
N LEU A 77 18.05 -6.89 -5.67
CA LEU A 77 17.60 -5.55 -5.27
C LEU A 77 17.26 -4.64 -6.48
N PRO A 78 18.09 -4.52 -7.52
CA PRO A 78 17.74 -3.72 -8.70
C PRO A 78 16.45 -4.17 -9.40
N LEU A 79 16.20 -5.48 -9.47
CA LEU A 79 14.96 -6.03 -10.06
C LEU A 79 13.75 -5.79 -9.15
N ILE A 80 13.92 -5.81 -7.83
CA ILE A 80 12.86 -5.46 -6.87
C ILE A 80 12.50 -3.98 -7.01
N VAL A 81 13.49 -3.09 -6.98
CA VAL A 81 13.30 -1.64 -7.10
C VAL A 81 12.62 -1.29 -8.42
N SER A 82 13.15 -1.78 -9.55
CA SER A 82 12.56 -1.52 -10.87
C SER A 82 11.14 -2.08 -10.99
N SER A 83 10.88 -3.26 -10.41
CA SER A 83 9.54 -3.84 -10.42
C SER A 83 8.55 -2.99 -9.62
N ILE A 84 8.87 -2.64 -8.36
CA ILE A 84 7.99 -1.82 -7.52
C ILE A 84 7.76 -0.45 -8.17
N MET A 85 8.85 0.23 -8.53
CA MET A 85 8.78 1.62 -9.00
C MET A 85 8.13 1.76 -10.37
N SER A 86 8.33 0.83 -11.30
CA SER A 86 7.70 0.92 -12.64
C SER A 86 6.18 0.96 -12.55
N LYS A 87 5.57 0.14 -11.67
CA LYS A 87 4.13 0.16 -11.41
C LYS A 87 3.69 1.46 -10.74
N LYS A 88 4.39 1.88 -9.67
CA LYS A 88 4.05 3.08 -8.90
C LYS A 88 4.20 4.39 -9.67
N ILE A 89 5.15 4.45 -10.61
CA ILE A 89 5.32 5.59 -11.52
C ILE A 89 4.24 5.57 -12.61
N ALA A 90 3.92 4.41 -13.17
CA ALA A 90 2.87 4.27 -14.19
C ALA A 90 1.46 4.60 -13.65
N GLU A 91 1.24 4.38 -12.35
CA GLU A 91 0.06 4.80 -11.58
C GLU A 91 -0.21 6.31 -11.63
N GLY A 92 0.80 7.12 -11.95
CA GLY A 92 0.68 8.58 -12.04
C GLY A 92 0.72 9.31 -10.70
N SER A 93 0.83 8.60 -9.58
CA SER A 93 0.89 9.15 -8.21
C SER A 93 1.92 10.26 -8.06
N ALA A 94 1.53 11.40 -7.49
CA ALA A 94 2.43 12.53 -7.25
C ALA A 94 3.35 12.32 -6.02
N ALA A 95 2.90 11.46 -5.10
CA ALA A 95 3.61 11.12 -3.88
C ALA A 95 3.52 9.61 -3.62
N LEU A 96 4.59 9.04 -3.05
CA LEU A 96 4.72 7.63 -2.75
C LEU A 96 5.20 7.44 -1.31
N LEU A 97 4.47 6.62 -0.55
CA LEU A 97 4.95 6.06 0.71
C LEU A 97 5.20 4.57 0.50
N LEU A 98 6.41 4.12 0.83
CA LEU A 98 6.86 2.75 0.63
C LEU A 98 7.14 2.10 1.97
N ASP A 99 6.42 1.03 2.28
CA ASP A 99 6.60 0.27 3.51
C ASP A 99 7.55 -0.91 3.27
N VAL A 100 8.80 -0.76 3.71
CA VAL A 100 9.84 -1.78 3.58
C VAL A 100 9.86 -2.63 4.84
N LYS A 101 9.37 -3.88 4.71
CA LYS A 101 9.38 -4.85 5.79
C LYS A 101 10.80 -5.37 6.06
N THR A 102 11.18 -5.46 7.33
CA THR A 102 12.43 -6.10 7.79
C THR A 102 12.12 -7.16 8.84
N GLY A 103 12.90 -8.24 8.89
CA GLY A 103 12.76 -9.30 9.89
C GLY A 103 12.43 -10.68 9.31
N SER A 104 12.21 -11.65 10.19
CA SER A 104 12.14 -13.07 9.86
C SER A 104 11.01 -13.45 8.89
N GLY A 105 9.88 -12.74 8.92
CA GLY A 105 8.76 -12.91 7.99
C GLY A 105 8.87 -12.06 6.71
N ALA A 106 9.80 -11.12 6.65
CA ALA A 106 9.99 -10.25 5.49
C ALA A 106 10.81 -10.91 4.38
N PHE A 107 10.79 -10.27 3.20
CA PHE A 107 11.65 -10.65 2.09
C PHE A 107 13.14 -10.43 2.42
N LEU A 108 13.45 -9.30 3.06
CA LEU A 108 14.78 -8.95 3.56
C LEU A 108 14.80 -9.12 5.07
N LYS A 109 15.68 -10.00 5.56
CA LYS A 109 15.73 -10.35 6.99
C LYS A 109 16.53 -9.34 7.79
N ASP A 110 17.64 -8.86 7.23
CA ASP A 110 18.52 -7.91 7.88
C ASP A 110 18.12 -6.46 7.60
N LEU A 111 18.38 -5.61 8.61
CA LEU A 111 18.04 -4.20 8.57
C LEU A 111 18.87 -3.43 7.53
N GLU A 112 20.13 -3.81 7.31
CA GLU A 112 21.02 -3.13 6.37
C GLU A 112 20.53 -3.26 4.92
N SER A 113 20.18 -4.47 4.48
CA SER A 113 19.58 -4.70 3.16
C SER A 113 18.26 -3.97 3.00
N SER A 114 17.44 -3.93 4.07
CA SER A 114 16.17 -3.19 4.09
C SER A 114 16.38 -1.67 3.97
N LEU A 115 17.40 -1.12 4.63
CA LEU A 115 17.82 0.27 4.50
C LEU A 115 18.34 0.58 3.09
N GLU A 116 19.11 -0.33 2.50
CA GLU A 116 19.57 -0.19 1.12
C GLU A 116 18.41 -0.16 0.13
N LEU A 117 17.47 -1.10 0.25
CA LEU A 117 16.26 -1.13 -0.57
C LEU A 117 15.45 0.16 -0.42
N ALA A 118 15.22 0.62 0.81
CA ALA A 118 14.51 1.88 1.09
C ALA A 118 15.18 3.08 0.43
N ARG A 119 16.51 3.21 0.51
CA ARG A 119 17.27 4.28 -0.13
C ARG A 119 17.15 4.25 -1.65
N LEU A 120 17.27 3.08 -2.27
CA LEU A 120 17.15 2.92 -3.72
C LEU A 120 15.75 3.25 -4.22
N LEU A 121 14.72 2.84 -3.48
CA LEU A 121 13.32 3.15 -3.77
C LEU A 121 13.05 4.66 -3.73
N VAL A 122 13.50 5.34 -2.65
CA VAL A 122 13.36 6.80 -2.51
C VAL A 122 14.11 7.54 -3.62
N ALA A 123 15.36 7.16 -3.88
CA ALA A 123 16.17 7.76 -4.94
C ALA A 123 15.52 7.60 -6.32
N SER A 124 14.98 6.41 -6.62
CA SER A 124 14.27 6.14 -7.89
C SER A 124 13.00 6.97 -8.02
N GLY A 125 12.24 7.13 -6.93
CA GLY A 125 11.04 7.96 -6.90
C GLY A 125 11.37 9.43 -7.17
N HIS A 126 12.39 9.97 -6.51
CA HIS A 126 12.88 11.34 -6.75
C HIS A 126 13.38 11.53 -8.18
N ALA A 127 14.14 10.58 -8.72
CA ALA A 127 14.60 10.61 -10.11
C ALA A 127 13.45 10.61 -11.13
N ALA A 128 12.33 9.97 -10.79
CA ALA A 128 11.09 9.98 -11.58
C ALA A 128 10.17 11.19 -11.30
N GLY A 129 10.66 12.20 -10.55
CA GLY A 129 9.90 13.41 -10.22
C GLY A 129 8.77 13.20 -9.21
N ARG A 130 8.82 12.13 -8.40
CA ARG A 130 7.78 11.78 -7.42
C ARG A 130 8.28 12.01 -6.00
N ARG A 131 7.49 12.70 -5.17
CA ARG A 131 7.81 12.85 -3.73
C ARG A 131 7.74 11.50 -3.06
N THR A 132 8.84 10.99 -2.52
CA THR A 132 8.90 9.61 -2.07
C THR A 132 9.48 9.52 -0.67
N VAL A 133 8.79 8.81 0.21
CA VAL A 133 9.31 8.40 1.52
C VAL A 133 9.24 6.88 1.63
N ALA A 134 10.20 6.31 2.34
CA ALA A 134 10.15 4.92 2.76
C ALA A 134 10.17 4.84 4.28
N VAL A 135 9.37 3.93 4.83
CA VAL A 135 9.41 3.55 6.24
C VAL A 135 9.88 2.12 6.35
N ILE A 136 10.68 1.81 7.36
CA ILE A 136 11.11 0.44 7.65
C ILE A 136 10.30 -0.04 8.83
N THR A 137 9.63 -1.17 8.68
CA THR A 137 8.71 -1.69 9.69
C THR A 137 8.99 -3.14 10.02
N ASN A 138 8.81 -3.49 11.29
CA ASN A 138 9.07 -4.82 11.81
C ASN A 138 8.12 -5.85 11.18
N ASN A 139 8.66 -7.00 10.82
CA ASN A 139 7.93 -8.17 10.33
C ASN A 139 8.52 -9.47 10.91
N ASP A 140 9.13 -9.41 12.10
CA ASP A 140 9.51 -10.59 12.89
C ASP A 140 8.30 -11.36 13.45
N GLN A 141 7.14 -10.69 13.49
CA GLN A 141 5.86 -11.25 13.84
C GLN A 141 4.80 -10.73 12.87
N PRO A 142 3.67 -11.45 12.68
CA PRO A 142 2.52 -10.90 11.97
C PRO A 142 2.08 -9.57 12.56
N ILE A 143 1.64 -8.66 11.70
CA ILE A 143 1.04 -7.38 12.11
C ILE A 143 -0.42 -7.66 12.46
N GLY A 144 -0.86 -7.18 13.61
CA GLY A 144 -2.20 -7.41 14.11
C GLY A 144 -2.39 -8.81 14.71
N ARG A 145 -3.62 -9.33 14.64
CA ARG A 145 -4.01 -10.65 15.20
C ARG A 145 -4.50 -11.61 14.13
N ALA A 146 -4.92 -11.10 12.98
CA ALA A 146 -5.42 -11.90 11.87
C ALA A 146 -4.33 -12.18 10.82
N VAL A 147 -4.30 -13.41 10.31
CA VAL A 147 -3.54 -13.79 9.12
C VAL A 147 -4.47 -14.58 8.20
N GLY A 148 -4.73 -14.05 7.01
CA GLY A 148 -5.67 -14.63 6.06
C GLY A 148 -6.33 -13.59 5.16
N ASN A 149 -7.36 -13.99 4.43
CA ASN A 149 -8.03 -13.08 3.49
C ASN A 149 -9.14 -12.28 4.17
N ARG A 150 -10.24 -12.97 4.51
CA ARG A 150 -11.42 -12.35 5.13
C ARG A 150 -11.12 -11.80 6.52
N GLU A 151 -10.38 -12.55 7.32
CA GLU A 151 -10.09 -12.19 8.72
C GLU A 151 -9.24 -10.91 8.81
N GLU A 152 -8.29 -10.71 7.89
CA GLU A 152 -7.53 -9.45 7.82
C GLU A 152 -8.38 -8.27 7.37
N LEU A 153 -9.38 -8.49 6.51
CA LEU A 153 -10.32 -7.43 6.13
C LEU A 153 -11.26 -7.05 7.28
N ILE A 154 -11.69 -8.03 8.08
CA ILE A 154 -12.46 -7.78 9.32
C ILE A 154 -11.62 -6.96 10.29
N GLU A 155 -10.36 -7.33 10.52
CA GLU A 155 -9.45 -6.62 11.40
C GLU A 155 -9.17 -5.17 10.92
N ALA A 156 -9.02 -4.97 9.60
CA ALA A 156 -8.91 -3.63 9.02
C ALA A 156 -10.16 -2.78 9.28
N ALA A 157 -11.35 -3.38 9.16
CA ALA A 157 -12.61 -2.70 9.49
C ALA A 157 -12.74 -2.39 10.98
N GLU A 158 -12.23 -3.24 11.87
CA GLU A 158 -12.18 -2.97 13.31
C GLU A 158 -11.31 -1.76 13.63
N VAL A 159 -10.13 -1.64 13.01
CA VAL A 159 -9.26 -0.47 13.14
C VAL A 159 -9.95 0.80 12.66
N LEU A 160 -10.64 0.75 11.52
CA LEU A 160 -11.38 1.91 10.98
C LEU A 160 -12.61 2.30 11.81
N LYS A 161 -13.06 1.45 12.74
CA LYS A 161 -14.11 1.73 13.73
C LYS A 161 -13.55 2.18 15.08
N GLY A 162 -12.24 2.39 15.19
CA GLY A 162 -11.55 2.81 16.42
C GLY A 162 -11.15 1.68 17.35
N GLY A 163 -11.30 0.42 16.92
CA GLY A 163 -10.85 -0.76 17.66
C GLY A 163 -9.59 -1.39 17.05
N GLY A 164 -9.55 -2.72 17.06
CA GLY A 164 -8.48 -3.52 16.46
C GLY A 164 -7.16 -3.56 17.25
N PRO A 165 -6.13 -4.25 16.72
CA PRO A 165 -4.82 -4.35 17.35
C PRO A 165 -4.06 -3.01 17.35
N SER A 166 -3.34 -2.73 18.43
CA SER A 166 -2.65 -1.45 18.62
C SER A 166 -1.48 -1.25 17.65
N ASP A 167 -0.77 -2.31 17.30
CA ASP A 167 0.37 -2.28 16.37
C ASP A 167 -0.09 -1.96 14.94
N LEU A 168 -1.17 -2.58 14.48
CA LEU A 168 -1.78 -2.25 13.19
C LEU A 168 -2.32 -0.82 13.18
N SER A 169 -3.02 -0.41 14.24
CA SER A 169 -3.56 0.95 14.37
C SER A 169 -2.45 2.01 14.35
N GLU A 170 -1.38 1.81 15.12
CA GLU A 170 -0.21 2.70 15.13
C GLU A 170 0.43 2.80 13.74
N LEU A 171 0.67 1.67 13.07
CA LEU A 171 1.25 1.63 11.74
C LEU A 171 0.42 2.43 10.73
N VAL A 172 -0.90 2.19 10.69
CA VAL A 172 -1.82 2.87 9.77
C VAL A 172 -1.86 4.37 10.05
N ARG A 173 -1.91 4.77 11.32
CA ARG A 173 -1.94 6.20 11.72
C ARG A 173 -0.66 6.93 11.31
N VAL A 174 0.51 6.33 11.58
CA VAL A 174 1.81 6.91 11.21
C VAL A 174 1.93 7.03 9.69
N GLN A 175 1.59 5.98 8.94
CA GLN A 175 1.64 6.01 7.47
C GLN A 175 0.63 7.01 6.89
N CYS A 176 -0.59 7.08 7.44
CA CYS A 176 -1.60 8.08 7.09
C CYS A 176 -1.05 9.51 7.26
N ALA A 177 -0.45 9.82 8.41
CA ALA A 177 0.12 11.13 8.70
C ALA A 177 1.29 11.49 7.76
N LEU A 178 2.15 10.52 7.43
CA LEU A 178 3.22 10.70 6.44
C LEU A 178 2.67 10.97 5.04
N MET A 179 1.64 10.23 4.60
CA MET A 179 0.98 10.46 3.31
C MET A 179 0.32 11.85 3.24
N LEU A 180 -0.29 12.31 4.32
CA LEU A 180 -0.81 13.67 4.41
C LEU A 180 0.31 14.70 4.20
N HIS A 181 1.41 14.56 4.95
CA HIS A 181 2.55 15.47 4.84
C HIS A 181 3.14 15.49 3.42
N LEU A 182 3.28 14.31 2.80
CA LEU A 182 3.75 14.16 1.42
C LEU A 182 2.83 14.80 0.36
N THR A 183 1.57 15.06 0.69
CA THR A 183 0.59 15.70 -0.21
C THR A 183 0.35 17.16 0.14
N ASP A 184 1.23 17.77 0.94
CA ASP A 184 1.14 19.11 1.53
C ASP A 184 -0.11 19.34 2.40
N ARG A 185 -0.86 18.27 2.70
CA ARG A 185 -1.97 18.32 3.64
C ARG A 185 -1.38 18.18 5.03
N TYR A 186 -1.62 19.15 5.90
CA TYR A 186 -1.02 19.15 7.25
C TYR A 186 0.52 19.21 7.24
N SER A 187 1.12 19.82 6.21
CA SER A 187 2.59 19.99 6.10
C SER A 187 3.20 20.77 7.26
N SER A 188 2.42 21.60 7.95
CA SER A 188 2.88 22.40 9.10
C SER A 188 3.02 21.62 10.40
N SER A 189 2.44 20.42 10.54
CA SER A 189 2.55 19.64 11.78
C SER A 189 2.15 18.17 11.60
N PHE A 190 3.10 17.28 11.86
CA PHE A 190 2.85 15.84 11.90
C PHE A 190 1.82 15.45 12.97
N LEU A 191 1.84 16.10 14.15
CA LEU A 191 0.87 15.85 15.21
C LEU A 191 -0.55 16.22 14.80
N LYS A 192 -0.73 17.30 14.02
CA LYS A 192 -2.05 17.64 13.47
C LYS A 192 -2.51 16.63 12.42
N ALA A 193 -1.59 16.06 11.63
CA ALA A 193 -1.90 15.01 10.67
C ALA A 193 -2.37 13.73 11.39
N LEU A 194 -1.67 13.31 12.45
CA LEU A 194 -2.10 12.19 13.31
C LEU A 194 -3.49 12.43 13.92
N ALA A 195 -3.71 13.60 14.53
CA ALA A 195 -5.00 13.95 15.12
C ALA A 195 -6.15 13.95 14.09
N ALA A 196 -5.86 14.30 12.83
CA ALA A 196 -6.84 14.22 11.75
C ALA A 196 -7.15 12.76 11.35
N CYS A 197 -6.14 11.87 11.32
CA CYS A 197 -6.35 10.44 11.11
C CYS A 197 -7.22 9.87 12.25
N ASP A 198 -6.92 10.23 13.51
CA ASP A 198 -7.68 9.79 14.70
C ASP A 198 -9.15 10.21 14.63
N LEU A 199 -9.39 11.50 14.36
CA LEU A 199 -10.75 12.03 14.24
C LEU A 199 -11.56 11.29 13.16
N HIS A 200 -10.94 10.97 12.02
CA HIS A 200 -11.61 10.27 10.92
C HIS A 200 -11.88 8.79 11.20
N ILE A 201 -11.12 8.18 12.10
CA ILE A 201 -11.39 6.84 12.61
C ILE A 201 -12.55 6.91 13.62
N GLU A 202 -12.46 7.82 14.60
CA GLU A 202 -13.45 7.98 15.67
C GLU A 202 -14.85 8.35 15.16
N ASN A 203 -14.94 9.20 14.14
CA ASN A 203 -16.22 9.62 13.56
C ASN A 203 -16.73 8.71 12.43
N GLY A 204 -16.06 7.57 12.18
CA GLY A 204 -16.48 6.58 11.18
C GLY A 204 -16.26 6.96 9.72
N GLN A 205 -15.67 8.13 9.42
CA GLN A 205 -15.41 8.56 8.04
C GLN A 205 -14.41 7.64 7.31
N GLY A 206 -13.48 7.04 8.04
CA GLY A 206 -12.59 5.99 7.53
C GLY A 206 -13.36 4.78 7.06
N MET A 207 -14.24 4.23 7.91
CA MET A 207 -15.08 3.08 7.59
C MET A 207 -16.03 3.35 6.42
N LEU A 208 -16.73 4.50 6.42
CA LEU A 208 -17.63 4.88 5.33
C LEU A 208 -16.90 4.96 3.98
N ARG A 209 -15.63 5.37 3.98
CA ARG A 209 -14.82 5.40 2.76
C ARG A 209 -14.46 4.00 2.27
N LEU A 210 -14.21 3.06 3.19
CA LEU A 210 -13.99 1.65 2.84
C LEU A 210 -15.27 1.04 2.25
N GLU A 211 -16.43 1.26 2.88
CA GLU A 211 -17.74 0.79 2.41
C GLU A 211 -18.00 1.25 0.97
N ARG A 212 -17.89 2.56 0.71
CA ARG A 212 -18.06 3.12 -0.64
C ARG A 212 -17.05 2.63 -1.69
N MET A 213 -15.89 2.12 -1.26
CA MET A 213 -14.86 1.59 -2.18
C MET A 213 -15.15 0.13 -2.55
N VAL A 214 -15.82 -0.62 -1.67
CA VAL A 214 -16.15 -2.03 -1.91
C VAL A 214 -17.52 -2.22 -2.57
N GLU A 215 -18.41 -1.23 -2.47
CA GLU A 215 -19.66 -1.11 -3.25
C GLU A 215 -19.40 -0.91 -4.75
#